data_AF-H6LJA6-F1
#
_entry.id   AF-H6LJA6-F1
#
_cell.length_a   1.000
_cell.length_b   1.000
_cell.length_c   1.000
_cell.angle_alpha   90.00
_cell.angle_beta   90.00
_cell.angle_gamma   90.00
#
_symmetry.space_group_name_H-M   'P 1'
#
loop_
_entity.id
_entity.type
_entity.pdbx_description
1 polymer ?
#
loop_
_entity_poly.entity_id
_entity_poly.type
_entity_poly.pdbx_seq_one_letter_code
_entity_poly.pdbx_strand_id
1 'polypeptide(L)'
;MKKLFGINIKHIIIGLICILALIYVGVTINQRLMDKWQPDGNIVGIWSGLGETREFGELEHIEVTISIDEKGIVTGTIGDAFIEECTIDLNRNDFERLLRIKTDYIIHEGYINGKITSSDELTYRNISIPFDIEEDVLGGTIFTVEGLTYPDPLILHLELMK
;
A
#
# COMPACT_ATOMS: atom_id res chain seq x y z
N MET A 1 -48.89 12.74 8.70
CA MET A 1 -47.43 12.53 8.87
C MET A 1 -47.13 11.08 8.52
N LYS A 2 -46.30 10.80 7.50
CA LYS A 2 -46.05 9.42 7.07
C LYS A 2 -45.21 8.69 8.13
N LYS A 3 -45.68 7.51 8.55
CA LYS A 3 -44.99 6.62 9.50
C LYS A 3 -44.53 5.38 8.72
N LEU A 4 -43.37 4.84 9.07
CA LEU A 4 -42.87 3.58 8.56
C LEU A 4 -42.60 2.70 9.79
N PHE A 5 -43.20 1.51 9.88
CA PHE A 5 -43.12 0.63 11.05
C PHE A 5 -43.43 1.30 12.40
N GLY A 6 -44.42 2.21 12.43
CA GLY A 6 -44.82 2.92 13.66
C GLY A 6 -43.90 4.08 14.07
N ILE A 7 -42.71 4.19 13.47
CA ILE A 7 -41.75 5.26 13.70
C ILE A 7 -42.01 6.41 12.73
N ASN A 8 -41.85 7.64 13.21
CA ASN A 8 -41.99 8.83 12.39
C ASN A 8 -40.81 8.94 11.43
N ILE A 9 -41.09 9.02 10.12
CA ILE A 9 -40.07 9.05 9.06
C ILE A 9 -39.02 10.14 9.29
N LYS A 10 -39.39 11.29 9.88
CA LYS A 10 -38.41 12.35 10.21
C LYS A 10 -37.33 11.86 11.19
N HIS A 11 -37.69 11.03 12.16
CA HIS A 11 -36.74 10.49 13.14
C HIS A 11 -35.84 9.42 12.52
N ILE A 12 -36.37 8.61 11.59
CA ILE A 12 -35.56 7.66 10.82
C ILE A 12 -34.51 8.41 9.98
N ILE A 13 -34.92 9.46 9.27
CA ILE A 13 -34.01 10.28 8.45
C ILE A 13 -32.95 10.96 9.33
N ILE A 14 -33.36 11.56 10.46
CA ILE A 14 -32.40 12.17 11.41
C ILE A 14 -31.42 11.11 11.93
N GLY A 15 -31.89 9.93 12.30
CA GLY A 15 -31.04 8.83 12.76
C GLY A 15 -30.00 8.42 11.71
N LEU A 16 -30.42 8.24 10.45
CA LEU A 16 -29.50 7.93 9.34
C LEU A 16 -28.46 9.04 9.12
N ILE A 17 -28.88 10.30 9.15
CA ILE A 17 -27.96 11.45 9.02
C ILE A 17 -26.94 11.45 10.16
N CYS A 18 -27.37 11.20 11.40
CA CYS A 18 -26.47 11.11 12.54
C CYS A 18 -25.46 9.97 12.39
N ILE A 19 -25.87 8.80 11.90
CA ILE A 19 -24.96 7.67 11.64
C ILE A 19 -23.92 8.04 10.58
N LEU A 20 -24.34 8.63 9.45
CA LEU A 20 -23.42 9.05 8.39
C LEU A 20 -22.45 10.13 8.89
N ALA A 21 -22.91 11.08 9.70
CA ALA A 21 -22.05 12.10 10.29
C ALA A 21 -21.01 11.49 11.26
N LEU A 22 -21.40 10.51 12.07
CA LEU A 22 -20.47 9.80 12.96
C LEU A 22 -19.43 9.01 12.17
N ILE A 23 -19.84 8.32 11.09
CA ILE A 23 -18.92 7.62 10.19
C ILE A 23 -17.93 8.63 9.58
N TYR A 24 -18.42 9.75 9.05
CA TYR A 24 -17.58 10.79 8.44
C TYR A 24 -16.56 11.37 9.43
N VAL A 25 -16.98 11.70 10.65
CA VAL A 25 -16.08 12.19 11.71
C VAL A 25 -15.04 11.14 12.06
N GLY A 26 -15.45 9.88 12.22
CA GLY A 26 -14.53 8.77 12.49
C GLY A 26 -13.48 8.59 11.41
N VAL A 27 -13.89 8.58 10.14
CA VAL A 27 -12.98 8.50 8.98
C VAL A 27 -11.99 9.67 8.97
N THR A 28 -12.48 10.89 9.20
CA THR A 28 -11.64 12.09 9.18
C THR A 28 -10.61 12.10 10.31
N ILE A 29 -10.98 11.64 11.51
CA ILE A 29 -10.06 11.51 12.64
C ILE A 29 -9.01 10.43 12.34
N ASN A 30 -9.41 9.29 11.78
CA ASN A 30 -8.49 8.21 11.42
C ASN A 30 -7.47 8.65 10.37
N GLN A 31 -7.91 9.34 9.31
CA GLN A 31 -7.00 9.89 8.30
C GLN A 31 -5.94 10.79 8.93
N ARG A 32 -6.34 11.70 9.82
CA ARG A 32 -5.39 12.58 10.54
C ARG A 32 -4.40 11.86 11.45
N LEU A 33 -4.77 10.67 11.94
CA LEU A 33 -3.85 9.85 12.73
C LEU A 33 -2.85 9.13 11.82
N MET A 34 -3.31 8.66 10.65
CA MET A 34 -2.44 8.09 9.63
C MET A 34 -1.45 9.11 9.07
N ASP A 35 -1.88 10.35 8.81
CA ASP A 35 -1.01 11.45 8.32
C ASP A 35 0.16 11.80 9.27
N LYS A 36 0.06 11.40 10.54
CA LYS A 36 1.09 11.66 11.57
C LYS A 36 1.95 10.45 11.87
N TRP A 37 1.67 9.33 11.22
CA TRP A 37 2.40 8.10 11.44
C TRP A 37 3.86 8.26 10.96
N GLN A 38 4.76 7.54 11.63
CA GLN A 38 6.16 7.43 11.26
C GLN A 38 6.58 5.96 11.44
N PRO A 39 7.47 5.45 10.58
CA PRO A 39 7.93 4.07 10.71
C PRO A 39 8.73 3.90 12.00
N ASP A 40 8.53 2.76 12.67
CA ASP A 40 9.28 2.39 13.88
C ASP A 40 10.50 1.52 13.55
N GLY A 41 11.27 1.16 14.58
CA GLY A 41 12.48 0.33 14.40
C GLY A 41 12.22 -1.09 13.87
N ASN A 42 10.98 -1.58 13.90
CA ASN A 42 10.66 -2.88 13.30
C ASN A 42 10.67 -2.75 11.78
N ILE A 43 10.14 -1.65 11.24
CA ILE A 43 10.02 -1.38 9.80
C ILE A 43 11.31 -0.80 9.22
N VAL A 44 11.94 0.14 9.93
CA VAL A 44 13.17 0.83 9.48
C VAL A 44 14.31 -0.17 9.33
N GLY A 45 14.99 -0.14 8.20
CA GLY A 45 16.12 -1.02 7.89
C GLY A 45 16.20 -1.40 6.43
N ILE A 46 17.09 -2.35 6.14
CA ILE A 46 17.28 -2.91 4.79
C ILE A 46 16.57 -4.26 4.76
N TRP A 47 15.74 -4.46 3.75
CA TRP A 47 14.99 -5.67 3.48
C TRP A 47 15.46 -6.22 2.15
N SER A 48 15.82 -7.49 2.08
CA SER A 48 16.34 -8.11 0.85
C SER A 48 15.74 -9.50 0.65
N GLY A 49 15.57 -9.89 -0.60
CA GLY A 49 14.96 -11.17 -0.94
C GLY A 49 14.61 -11.25 -2.42
N LEU A 50 13.57 -12.01 -2.71
CA LEU A 50 13.15 -12.30 -4.08
C LEU A 50 11.72 -11.79 -4.33
N GLY A 51 11.53 -11.26 -5.52
CA GLY A 51 10.24 -10.98 -6.11
C GLY A 51 9.93 -11.97 -7.23
N GLU A 52 8.69 -12.48 -7.27
CA GLU A 52 8.20 -13.30 -8.37
C GLU A 52 7.50 -12.43 -9.43
N THR A 53 7.94 -12.53 -10.67
CA THR A 53 7.24 -11.94 -11.82
C THR A 53 6.83 -13.02 -12.82
N ARG A 54 5.89 -12.67 -13.72
CA ARG A 54 5.49 -13.51 -14.84
C ARG A 54 5.73 -12.79 -16.15
N GLU A 55 6.88 -13.03 -16.76
CA GLU A 55 7.13 -12.65 -18.14
C GLU A 55 6.70 -13.82 -19.04
N PHE A 56 5.78 -13.57 -19.98
CA PHE A 56 5.30 -14.56 -20.96
C PHE A 56 4.79 -15.91 -20.40
N GLY A 57 4.40 -15.95 -19.12
CA GLY A 57 3.84 -17.14 -18.47
C GLY A 57 4.87 -18.03 -17.77
N GLU A 58 6.16 -17.70 -17.82
CA GLU A 58 7.19 -18.32 -16.98
C GLU A 58 7.37 -17.52 -15.69
N LEU A 59 7.61 -18.21 -14.58
CA LEU A 59 7.85 -17.59 -13.29
C LEU A 59 9.34 -17.26 -13.18
N GLU A 60 9.67 -15.98 -13.08
CA GLU A 60 11.02 -15.49 -12.89
C GLU A 60 11.18 -14.89 -11.49
N HIS A 61 12.33 -15.13 -10.88
CA HIS A 61 12.68 -14.57 -9.59
C HIS A 61 13.69 -13.44 -9.80
N ILE A 62 13.38 -12.28 -9.24
CA ILE A 62 14.19 -11.07 -9.36
C ILE A 62 14.64 -10.68 -7.96
N GLU A 63 15.93 -10.37 -7.81
CA GLU A 63 16.45 -9.85 -6.54
C GLU A 63 15.88 -8.47 -6.27
N VAL A 64 15.35 -8.27 -5.05
CA VAL A 64 14.81 -7.00 -4.60
C VAL A 64 15.44 -6.63 -3.28
N THR A 65 15.85 -5.36 -3.17
CA THR A 65 16.31 -4.78 -1.91
C THR A 65 15.57 -3.47 -1.67
N ILE A 66 15.04 -3.27 -0.47
CA ILE A 66 14.32 -2.07 -0.04
C ILE A 66 14.96 -1.56 1.25
N SER A 67 15.39 -0.32 1.26
CA SER A 67 15.90 0.39 2.43
C SER A 67 14.89 1.45 2.86
N ILE A 68 14.39 1.33 4.08
CA ILE A 68 13.44 2.26 4.70
C ILE A 68 14.15 3.01 5.82
N ASP A 69 14.19 4.34 5.74
CA ASP A 69 14.81 5.18 6.78
C ASP A 69 13.81 5.63 7.86
N GLU A 70 14.32 6.25 8.93
CA GLU A 70 13.52 6.76 10.06
C GLU A 70 12.53 7.88 9.67
N LYS A 71 12.72 8.51 8.51
CA LYS A 71 11.83 9.55 7.98
C LYS A 71 10.76 8.97 7.05
N GLY A 72 10.79 7.66 6.80
CA GLY A 72 9.92 7.00 5.85
C GLY A 72 10.32 7.20 4.39
N ILE A 73 11.54 7.63 4.11
CA ILE A 73 12.08 7.64 2.75
C ILE A 73 12.50 6.21 2.41
N VAL A 74 12.11 5.78 1.21
CA VAL A 74 12.36 4.44 0.70
C VAL A 74 13.22 4.52 -0.54
N THR A 75 14.29 3.73 -0.55
CA THR A 75 15.19 3.55 -1.70
C THR A 75 15.49 2.07 -1.86
N GLY A 76 16.05 1.64 -2.99
CA GLY A 76 16.31 0.23 -3.18
C GLY A 76 16.70 -0.15 -4.59
N THR A 77 16.68 -1.45 -4.85
CA THR A 77 16.95 -2.03 -6.17
C THR A 77 15.96 -3.14 -6.49
N ILE A 78 15.66 -3.31 -7.77
CA ILE A 78 14.86 -4.41 -8.33
C ILE A 78 15.60 -4.87 -9.58
N GLY A 79 16.26 -6.02 -9.51
CA GLY A 79 17.22 -6.44 -10.54
C GLY A 79 18.29 -5.37 -10.77
N ASP A 80 18.39 -4.91 -12.02
CA ASP A 80 19.34 -3.86 -12.43
C ASP A 80 18.81 -2.42 -12.24
N ALA A 81 17.56 -2.25 -11.79
CA ALA A 81 16.92 -0.93 -11.63
C ALA A 81 16.96 -0.43 -10.18
N PHE A 82 16.77 0.88 -10.01
CA PHE A 82 16.76 1.56 -8.71
C PHE A 82 15.34 2.01 -8.33
N ILE A 83 14.99 1.86 -7.06
CA ILE A 83 13.79 2.46 -6.47
C ILE A 83 14.19 3.83 -5.91
N GLU A 84 13.51 4.88 -6.38
CA GLU A 84 13.84 6.27 -6.06
C GLU A 84 12.59 7.06 -5.67
N GLU A 85 12.79 8.08 -4.84
CA GLU A 85 11.77 9.05 -4.40
C GLU A 85 10.52 8.44 -3.74
N CYS A 86 10.60 7.20 -3.27
CA CYS A 86 9.49 6.54 -2.61
C CYS A 86 9.38 6.98 -1.14
N THR A 87 8.15 6.98 -0.64
CA THR A 87 7.81 7.16 0.78
C THR A 87 6.97 5.99 1.27
N ILE A 88 6.99 5.73 2.57
CA ILE A 88 6.14 4.74 3.23
C ILE A 88 5.08 5.42 4.10
N ASP A 89 3.85 4.91 4.02
CA ASP A 89 2.73 5.29 4.88
C ASP A 89 1.93 4.08 5.37
N LEU A 90 1.02 4.32 6.31
CA LEU A 90 -0.03 3.36 6.63
C LEU A 90 -1.02 3.26 5.46
N ASN A 91 -1.31 2.05 5.01
CA ASN A 91 -2.30 1.79 3.97
C ASN A 91 -3.72 1.61 4.54
N ARG A 92 -3.80 1.23 5.81
CA ARG A 92 -5.07 0.99 6.51
C ARG A 92 -5.05 1.50 7.95
N ASN A 93 -6.22 1.90 8.45
CA ASN A 93 -6.44 2.20 9.87
C ASN A 93 -6.87 0.96 10.67
N ASP A 94 -6.95 1.07 12.00
CA ASP A 94 -7.32 -0.04 12.89
C ASP A 94 -8.71 -0.65 12.59
N PHE A 95 -9.65 0.16 12.10
CA PHE A 95 -10.97 -0.34 11.71
C PHE A 95 -10.90 -1.16 10.42
N GLU A 96 -10.14 -0.71 9.42
CA GLU A 96 -9.88 -1.46 8.18
C GLU A 96 -9.07 -2.73 8.46
N ARG A 97 -8.12 -2.69 9.41
CA ARG A 97 -7.38 -3.85 9.92
C ARG A 97 -8.31 -4.89 10.54
N LEU A 98 -9.29 -4.47 11.36
CA LEU A 98 -10.32 -5.36 11.91
C LEU A 98 -11.12 -6.08 10.80
N LEU A 99 -11.41 -5.37 9.71
CA LEU A 99 -12.12 -5.92 8.56
C LEU A 99 -11.22 -6.72 7.60
N ARG A 100 -9.90 -6.75 7.83
CA ARG A 100 -8.88 -7.34 6.95
C ARG A 100 -8.97 -6.82 5.51
N ILE A 101 -9.20 -5.52 5.38
CA ILE A 101 -9.26 -4.82 4.10
C ILE A 101 -7.93 -4.08 3.92
N LYS A 102 -7.24 -4.31 2.78
CA LYS A 102 -5.89 -3.83 2.45
C LYS A 102 -4.77 -4.41 3.33
N THR A 103 -3.53 -4.18 2.92
CA THR A 103 -2.32 -4.42 3.72
C THR A 103 -2.14 -3.33 4.79
N ASP A 104 -1.21 -3.51 5.72
CA ASP A 104 -0.87 -2.56 6.78
C ASP A 104 -0.15 -1.32 6.26
N TYR A 105 0.80 -1.51 5.35
CA TYR A 105 1.69 -0.46 4.87
C TYR A 105 1.63 -0.35 3.35
N ILE A 106 2.06 0.80 2.85
CA ILE A 106 2.19 1.08 1.43
C ILE A 106 3.41 1.96 1.18
N ILE A 107 4.25 1.54 0.23
CA ILE A 107 5.28 2.39 -0.37
C ILE A 107 4.67 3.03 -1.62
N HIS A 108 4.79 4.33 -1.79
CA HIS A 108 4.17 5.05 -2.90
C HIS A 108 4.93 6.35 -3.24
N GLU A 109 4.33 7.18 -4.10
CA GLU A 109 4.84 8.48 -4.58
C GLU A 109 6.16 8.49 -5.35
N GLY A 110 6.87 7.36 -5.41
CA GLY A 110 8.13 7.23 -6.16
C GLY A 110 8.04 6.34 -7.40
N TYR A 111 9.20 5.96 -7.90
CA TYR A 111 9.35 5.31 -9.19
C TYR A 111 10.54 4.35 -9.24
N ILE A 112 10.51 3.45 -10.23
CA ILE A 112 11.65 2.64 -10.65
C ILE A 112 12.37 3.38 -11.77
N ASN A 113 13.67 3.54 -11.63
CA ASN A 113 14.58 4.14 -12.60
C ASN A 113 15.57 3.09 -13.11
N GLY A 114 15.60 2.92 -14.43
CA GLY A 114 16.39 1.88 -15.09
C GLY A 114 15.57 0.68 -15.52
N LYS A 115 16.25 -0.23 -16.22
CA LYS A 115 15.69 -1.50 -16.68
C LYS A 115 15.81 -2.53 -15.58
N ILE A 116 14.75 -3.30 -15.33
CA ILE A 116 14.77 -4.33 -14.29
C ILE A 116 15.61 -5.53 -14.73
N THR A 117 15.44 -5.92 -16.00
CA THR A 117 16.20 -6.98 -16.65
C THR A 117 16.79 -6.47 -17.97
N SER A 118 17.69 -7.25 -18.56
CA SER A 118 18.25 -6.91 -19.87
C SER A 118 17.22 -6.89 -21.02
N SER A 119 16.14 -7.67 -20.91
CA SER A 119 15.02 -7.72 -21.88
C SER A 119 14.03 -6.57 -21.70
N ASP A 120 14.05 -5.91 -20.54
CA ASP A 120 13.12 -4.85 -20.22
C ASP A 120 13.30 -3.63 -21.14
N GLU A 121 12.23 -3.20 -21.81
CA GLU A 121 12.23 -2.04 -22.70
C GLU A 121 12.00 -0.72 -21.96
N LEU A 122 11.36 -0.76 -20.79
CA LEU A 122 11.03 0.45 -20.03
C LEU A 122 12.15 0.79 -19.07
N THR A 123 12.46 2.08 -18.97
CA THR A 123 13.48 2.62 -18.07
C THR A 123 12.89 3.44 -16.93
N TYR A 124 11.58 3.61 -16.91
CA TYR A 124 10.88 4.43 -15.92
C TYR A 124 9.47 3.90 -15.66
N ARG A 125 9.11 3.74 -14.38
CA ARG A 125 7.76 3.31 -13.94
C ARG A 125 7.41 3.97 -12.63
N ASN A 126 6.25 4.61 -12.51
CA ASN A 126 5.74 4.95 -11.19
C ASN A 126 5.23 3.68 -10.51
N ILE A 127 5.44 3.56 -9.20
CA ILE A 127 5.13 2.33 -8.48
C ILE A 127 4.31 2.55 -7.23
N SER A 128 3.68 1.46 -6.78
CA SER A 128 3.09 1.34 -5.45
C SER A 128 3.33 -0.07 -4.92
N ILE A 129 3.71 -0.18 -3.65
CA ILE A 129 4.03 -1.45 -2.99
C ILE A 129 3.20 -1.55 -1.70
N PRO A 130 1.96 -2.06 -1.75
CA PRO A 130 1.24 -2.46 -0.55
C PRO A 130 1.89 -3.72 0.05
N PHE A 131 2.13 -3.71 1.36
CA PHE A 131 2.78 -4.83 2.04
C PHE A 131 2.37 -4.95 3.53
N ASP A 132 2.54 -6.15 4.07
CA ASP A 132 2.44 -6.47 5.50
C ASP A 132 3.81 -6.93 6.02
N ILE A 133 4.02 -6.83 7.34
CA ILE A 133 5.18 -7.44 8.01
C ILE A 133 4.67 -8.47 9.00
N GLU A 134 5.03 -9.73 8.78
CA GLU A 134 4.70 -10.85 9.66
C GLU A 134 5.96 -11.66 9.93
N GLU A 135 6.24 -11.98 11.19
CA GLU A 135 7.39 -12.83 11.59
C GLU A 135 8.74 -12.40 10.96
N ASP A 136 9.02 -11.09 10.93
CA ASP A 136 10.22 -10.48 10.34
C ASP A 136 10.37 -10.68 8.81
N VAL A 137 9.25 -10.95 8.12
CA VAL A 137 9.16 -11.01 6.65
C VAL A 137 8.27 -9.87 6.16
N LEU A 138 8.79 -9.09 5.22
CA LEU A 138 8.02 -8.10 4.46
C LEU A 138 7.41 -8.81 3.25
N GLY A 139 6.08 -8.98 3.29
CA GLY A 139 5.28 -9.65 2.27
C GLY A 139 4.41 -8.66 1.49
N GLY A 140 4.45 -8.66 0.16
CA GLY A 140 3.66 -7.72 -0.64
C GLY A 140 3.66 -7.94 -2.14
N THR A 141 3.29 -6.89 -2.88
CA THR A 141 3.23 -6.88 -4.35
C THR A 141 3.73 -5.53 -4.85
N ILE A 142 4.53 -5.50 -5.92
CA ILE A 142 4.93 -4.25 -6.57
C ILE A 142 4.02 -4.02 -7.76
N PHE A 143 3.32 -2.90 -7.79
CA PHE A 143 2.46 -2.48 -8.89
C PHE A 143 3.10 -1.35 -9.68
N THR A 144 2.89 -1.34 -11.00
CA THR A 144 3.02 -0.12 -11.80
C THR A 144 1.74 0.69 -11.74
N VAL A 145 1.89 2.02 -11.66
CA VAL A 145 0.76 2.94 -11.56
C VAL A 145 0.80 3.94 -12.72
N GLU A 146 -0.24 3.93 -13.56
CA GLU A 146 -0.34 4.81 -14.74
C GLU A 146 -1.63 5.65 -14.73
N GLY A 147 -1.58 6.81 -14.08
CA GLY A 147 -2.66 7.79 -14.14
C GLY A 147 -4.01 7.24 -13.66
N LEU A 148 -4.94 7.00 -14.61
CA LEU A 148 -6.30 6.52 -14.33
C LEU A 148 -6.51 5.02 -14.65
N THR A 149 -5.46 4.29 -15.01
CA THR A 149 -5.56 2.83 -15.20
C THR A 149 -5.51 2.12 -13.86
N TYR A 150 -6.10 0.91 -13.83
CA TYR A 150 -5.94 0.05 -12.68
C TYR A 150 -4.47 -0.39 -12.57
N PRO A 151 -3.86 -0.34 -11.37
CA PRO A 151 -2.47 -0.73 -11.19
C PRO A 151 -2.20 -2.15 -11.67
N ASP A 152 -1.13 -2.35 -12.42
CA ASP A 152 -0.77 -3.67 -12.99
C ASP A 152 0.35 -4.28 -12.15
N PRO A 153 0.23 -5.54 -11.67
CA PRO A 153 1.26 -6.13 -10.84
C PRO A 153 2.52 -6.40 -11.67
N LEU A 154 3.63 -5.80 -11.26
CA LEU A 154 4.96 -5.99 -11.82
C LEU A 154 5.67 -7.17 -11.15
N ILE A 155 5.64 -7.20 -9.83
CA ILE A 155 6.09 -8.31 -8.99
C ILE A 155 4.88 -8.80 -8.21
N LEU A 156 4.42 -10.00 -8.52
CA LEU A 156 3.19 -10.60 -7.98
C LEU A 156 3.32 -10.93 -6.49
N HIS A 157 4.47 -11.48 -6.12
CA HIS A 157 4.78 -11.91 -4.76
C HIS A 157 6.15 -11.41 -4.38
N LEU A 158 6.22 -10.67 -3.28
CA LEU A 158 7.45 -10.12 -2.73
C LEU A 158 7.64 -10.71 -1.33
N GLU A 159 8.79 -11.33 -1.09
CA GLU A 159 9.20 -11.80 0.24
C GLU A 159 10.61 -11.28 0.53
N LEU A 160 10.71 -10.33 1.46
CA LEU A 160 11.98 -9.75 1.88
C LEU A 160 12.22 -9.99 3.37
N MET A 161 13.48 -10.23 3.71
CA MET A 161 13.95 -10.42 5.08
C MET A 161 14.96 -9.33 5.43
N LYS A 162 15.00 -8.98 6.72
CA LYS A 162 15.85 -7.93 7.27
C LYS A 162 17.25 -8.40 7.63
#